data_AF-A0AAQ2YMX5-F1
#
_entry.id   AF-A0AAQ2YMX5-F1
#
_cell.length_a   1.000
_cell.length_b   1.000
_cell.length_c   1.000
_cell.angle_alpha   90.00
_cell.angle_beta   90.00
_cell.angle_gamma   90.00
#
_symmetry.space_group_name_H-M   'P 1'
#
loop_
_entity.id
_entity.type
_entity.pdbx_description
1 polymer ?
#
loop_
_entity_poly.entity_id
_entity_poly.type
_entity_poly.pdbx_seq_one_letter_code
_entity_poly.pdbx_strand_id
1 'polypeptide(L)'
;MKRILLLGGITEALAIARRLGPEHIYSLAGVGRVPSDLACQLKVGGYGGAEGMAQYMGEQGVDLLLDATHPYAAQISHNAARAAKLAGIPCWALRRTAWQAGPGDDWREVADWSELATALLPFKRPLFTLGREPLQHLHEIPPHQFWTLRALDDYPGNERCEVIGARGPFMLEDERQLFEQRRIDVLISKNSGSSSTEPKLDVAREHGLPVLILKRPQLPDVDRLFWGVDEVLEALGLD
;
A
#
# COMPACT_ATOMS: atom_id res chain seq x y z
N MET A 1 -14.85 27.53 4.84
CA MET A 1 -14.86 26.08 4.53
C MET A 1 -13.69 25.46 5.27
N LYS A 2 -13.83 24.22 5.75
CA LYS A 2 -12.73 23.51 6.44
C LYS A 2 -11.68 23.10 5.41
N ARG A 3 -10.42 23.50 5.61
CA ARG A 3 -9.31 23.09 4.75
C ARG A 3 -8.89 21.66 5.07
N ILE A 4 -8.88 20.78 4.08
CA ILE A 4 -8.57 19.36 4.23
C ILE A 4 -7.12 19.09 3.81
N LEU A 5 -6.40 18.34 4.63
CA LEU A 5 -5.17 17.64 4.25
C LEU A 5 -5.49 16.16 4.05
N LEU A 6 -5.47 15.69 2.81
CA LEU A 6 -5.65 14.30 2.45
C LEU A 6 -4.28 13.62 2.29
N LEU A 7 -3.95 12.68 3.16
CA LEU A 7 -2.79 11.79 2.98
C LEU A 7 -3.21 10.61 2.11
N GLY A 8 -2.42 10.28 1.08
CA GLY A 8 -2.77 9.16 0.19
C GLY A 8 -1.61 8.43 -0.43
N GLY A 9 -1.78 8.04 -1.69
CA GLY A 9 -0.92 7.08 -2.38
C GLY A 9 -1.62 5.77 -2.76
N ILE A 10 -2.94 5.72 -2.63
CA ILE A 10 -3.80 4.63 -3.13
C ILE A 10 -4.89 5.19 -4.06
N THR A 11 -5.56 4.28 -4.79
CA THR A 11 -6.59 4.65 -5.78
C THR A 11 -7.75 5.44 -5.18
N GLU A 12 -8.20 5.10 -3.99
CA GLU A 12 -9.33 5.73 -3.30
C GLU A 12 -8.97 7.17 -2.88
N ALA A 13 -7.76 7.38 -2.36
CA ALA A 13 -7.28 8.71 -2.04
C ALA A 13 -7.21 9.59 -3.29
N LEU A 14 -6.75 9.06 -4.42
CA LEU A 14 -6.75 9.80 -5.68
C LEU A 14 -8.19 10.12 -6.16
N ALA A 15 -9.14 9.21 -5.97
CA ALA A 15 -10.54 9.44 -6.30
C ALA A 15 -11.14 10.58 -5.45
N ILE A 16 -10.85 10.60 -4.14
CA ILE A 16 -11.24 11.71 -3.25
C ILE A 16 -10.55 13.01 -3.69
N ALA A 17 -9.24 12.99 -3.96
CA ALA A 17 -8.47 14.16 -4.34
C ALA A 17 -9.01 14.85 -5.62
N ARG A 18 -9.55 14.07 -6.56
CA ARG A 18 -10.20 14.62 -7.78
C ARG A 18 -11.48 15.42 -7.50
N ARG A 19 -12.11 15.22 -6.34
CA ARG A 19 -13.30 15.97 -5.90
C ARG A 19 -12.94 17.18 -5.03
N LEU A 20 -11.68 17.32 -4.63
CA LEU A 20 -11.23 18.41 -3.77
C LEU A 20 -10.92 19.69 -4.58
N GLY A 21 -11.37 20.83 -4.09
CA GLY A 21 -11.07 22.16 -4.63
C GLY A 21 -9.65 22.68 -4.33
N PRO A 22 -9.26 23.82 -4.93
CA PRO A 22 -7.92 24.41 -4.85
C PRO A 22 -7.49 24.85 -3.45
N GLU A 23 -8.41 24.99 -2.52
CA GLU A 23 -8.11 25.26 -1.12
C GLU A 23 -7.58 24.02 -0.39
N HIS A 24 -7.86 22.81 -0.84
CA HIS A 24 -7.44 21.58 -0.15
C HIS A 24 -6.05 21.09 -0.59
N ILE A 25 -5.48 20.16 0.18
CA ILE A 25 -4.13 19.64 -0.06
C ILE A 25 -4.18 18.11 -0.16
N TYR A 26 -3.69 17.56 -1.27
CA TYR A 26 -3.40 16.14 -1.42
C TYR A 26 -1.91 15.87 -1.24
N SER A 27 -1.58 14.96 -0.31
CA SER A 27 -0.22 14.68 0.13
C SER A 27 0.25 13.28 -0.26
N LEU A 28 1.44 13.23 -0.86
CA LEU A 28 2.08 12.02 -1.38
C LEU A 28 3.51 11.88 -0.88
N ALA A 29 3.93 10.66 -0.57
CA ALA A 29 5.32 10.36 -0.22
C ALA A 29 6.31 10.56 -1.39
N GLY A 30 5.83 10.55 -2.64
CA GLY A 30 6.66 10.70 -3.84
C GLY A 30 7.26 9.40 -4.40
N VAL A 31 6.82 8.24 -3.90
CA VAL A 31 7.31 6.92 -4.35
C VAL A 31 6.61 6.42 -5.62
N GLY A 32 5.45 7.00 -5.96
CA GLY A 32 4.63 6.61 -7.12
C GLY A 32 4.44 7.75 -8.13
N ARG A 33 3.50 7.56 -9.07
CA ARG A 33 3.10 8.61 -10.01
C ARG A 33 2.46 9.77 -9.24
N VAL A 34 2.96 10.99 -9.47
CA VAL A 34 2.32 12.22 -9.00
C VAL A 34 1.31 12.66 -10.07
N PRO A 35 0.01 12.79 -9.74
CA PRO A 35 -0.99 13.30 -10.67
C PRO A 35 -0.71 14.79 -10.97
N SER A 36 -1.02 15.24 -12.18
CA SER A 36 -0.82 16.63 -12.61
C SER A 36 -2.12 17.34 -12.98
N ASP A 37 -3.24 16.61 -12.89
CA ASP A 37 -4.58 16.96 -13.36
C ASP A 37 -5.55 17.26 -12.20
N LEU A 38 -5.05 17.60 -11.00
CA LEU A 38 -5.87 17.86 -9.83
C LEU A 38 -6.15 19.36 -9.65
N ALA A 39 -7.37 19.69 -9.19
CA ALA A 39 -7.73 21.04 -8.80
C ALA A 39 -7.15 21.43 -7.43
N CYS A 40 -7.06 20.47 -6.50
CA CYS A 40 -6.44 20.67 -5.19
C CYS A 40 -4.92 20.83 -5.26
N GLN A 41 -4.33 21.42 -4.23
CA GLN A 41 -2.88 21.58 -4.12
C GLN A 41 -2.20 20.23 -3.87
N LEU A 42 -0.96 20.09 -4.35
CA LEU A 42 -0.15 18.90 -4.15
C LEU A 42 1.01 19.17 -3.20
N LYS A 43 1.15 18.33 -2.17
CA LYS A 43 2.34 18.27 -1.31
C LYS A 43 3.05 16.94 -1.54
N VAL A 44 4.31 17.01 -1.99
CA VAL A 44 5.15 15.82 -2.16
C VAL A 44 6.26 15.80 -1.12
N GLY A 45 6.59 14.60 -0.63
CA GLY A 45 7.67 14.36 0.32
C GLY A 45 7.23 14.41 1.79
N GLY A 46 8.12 13.96 2.67
CA GLY A 46 7.84 13.78 4.09
C GLY A 46 7.59 15.08 4.87
N TYR A 47 7.21 14.88 6.12
CA TYR A 47 6.93 15.95 7.10
C TYR A 47 7.97 16.05 8.22
N GLY A 48 8.92 15.12 8.32
CA GLY A 48 9.84 15.06 9.46
C GLY A 48 9.21 14.51 10.75
N GLY A 49 8.18 13.67 10.65
CA GLY A 49 7.47 13.09 11.79
C GLY A 49 6.11 13.73 12.05
N ALA A 50 5.53 13.46 13.22
CA ALA A 50 4.22 13.98 13.61
C ALA A 50 4.26 15.48 13.92
N GLU A 51 5.33 15.95 14.56
CA GLU A 51 5.55 17.34 14.94
C GLU A 51 5.66 18.25 13.72
N GLY A 52 6.47 17.86 12.74
CA GLY A 52 6.59 18.62 11.49
C GLY A 52 5.30 18.57 10.65
N MET A 53 4.51 17.49 10.74
CA MET A 53 3.18 17.46 10.13
C MET A 53 2.21 18.42 10.84
N ALA A 54 2.23 18.48 12.17
CA ALA A 54 1.40 19.41 12.94
C ALA A 54 1.76 20.87 12.64
N GLN A 55 3.05 21.18 12.58
CA GLN A 55 3.54 22.50 12.15
C GLN A 55 3.04 22.86 10.75
N TYR A 56 3.22 21.95 9.79
CA TYR A 56 2.73 22.15 8.42
C TYR A 56 1.22 22.40 8.36
N MET A 57 0.43 21.63 9.12
CA MET A 57 -1.02 21.84 9.20
C MET A 57 -1.37 23.21 9.76
N GLY A 58 -0.65 23.69 10.77
CA GLY A 58 -0.82 25.04 11.32
C GLY A 58 -0.46 26.14 10.30
N GLU A 59 0.68 26.01 9.62
CA GLU A 59 1.13 26.97 8.59
C GLU A 59 0.17 27.03 7.40
N GLN A 60 -0.41 25.89 7.02
CA GLN A 60 -1.38 25.82 5.93
C GLN A 60 -2.81 26.13 6.40
N GLY A 61 -3.09 26.27 7.69
CA GLY A 61 -4.45 26.43 8.21
C GLY A 61 -5.36 25.26 7.86
N VAL A 62 -4.90 24.03 8.09
CA VAL A 62 -5.67 22.79 7.89
C VAL A 62 -6.63 22.59 9.06
N ASP A 63 -7.90 22.32 8.76
CA ASP A 63 -8.97 22.10 9.72
C ASP A 63 -9.38 20.62 9.88
N LEU A 64 -8.96 19.76 8.94
CA LEU A 64 -9.26 18.33 8.94
C LEU A 64 -8.11 17.55 8.28
N LEU A 65 -7.61 16.54 8.98
CA LEU A 65 -6.69 15.55 8.43
C LEU A 65 -7.47 14.30 8.01
N LEU A 66 -7.33 13.87 6.76
CA LEU A 66 -7.92 12.65 6.23
C LEU A 66 -6.82 11.68 5.81
N ASP A 67 -6.66 10.58 6.54
CA ASP A 67 -5.71 9.52 6.24
C ASP A 67 -6.34 8.44 5.34
N ALA A 68 -6.00 8.47 4.06
CA ALA A 68 -6.32 7.45 3.08
C ALA A 68 -5.03 6.80 2.52
N THR A 69 -4.04 6.56 3.38
CA THR A 69 -2.78 5.93 2.98
C THR A 69 -2.90 4.40 2.83
N HIS A 70 -1.88 3.76 2.25
CA HIS A 70 -1.86 2.31 2.07
C HIS A 70 -1.94 1.56 3.41
N PRO A 71 -2.63 0.40 3.52
CA PRO A 71 -2.79 -0.33 4.80
C PRO A 71 -1.48 -0.71 5.52
N TYR A 72 -0.36 -0.78 4.79
CA TYR A 72 0.97 -1.04 5.35
C TYR A 72 1.79 0.23 5.63
N ALA A 73 1.25 1.41 5.36
CA ALA A 73 1.88 2.70 5.65
C ALA A 73 1.65 3.12 7.12
N ALA A 74 1.73 2.17 8.05
CA ALA A 74 1.34 2.37 9.45
C ALA A 74 2.10 3.52 10.13
N GLN A 75 3.37 3.74 9.79
CA GLN A 75 4.16 4.82 10.38
C GLN A 75 3.55 6.19 10.06
N ILE A 76 3.14 6.45 8.81
CA ILE A 76 2.55 7.74 8.45
C ILE A 76 1.13 7.88 9.03
N SER A 77 0.37 6.79 9.14
CA SER A 77 -0.92 6.79 9.85
C SER A 77 -0.77 7.15 11.33
N HIS A 78 0.20 6.55 12.04
CA HIS A 78 0.50 6.91 13.43
C HIS A 78 0.95 8.36 13.57
N ASN A 79 1.80 8.83 12.65
CA ASN A 79 2.21 10.24 12.61
C ASN A 79 1.01 11.16 12.37
N ALA A 80 0.08 10.79 11.50
CA ALA A 80 -1.13 11.54 11.19
C ALA A 80 -2.02 11.70 12.42
N ALA A 81 -2.38 10.59 13.08
CA ALA A 81 -3.20 10.61 14.29
C ALA A 81 -2.55 11.44 15.41
N ARG A 82 -1.23 11.32 15.59
CA ARG A 82 -0.48 12.12 16.56
C ARG A 82 -0.42 13.61 16.18
N ALA A 83 -0.19 13.93 14.92
CA ALA A 83 -0.11 15.30 14.41
C ALA A 83 -1.44 16.04 14.56
N ALA A 84 -2.56 15.37 14.26
CA ALA A 84 -3.90 15.92 14.43
C ALA A 84 -4.18 16.26 15.90
N LYS A 85 -3.82 15.36 16.84
CA LYS A 85 -3.89 15.63 18.28
C LYS A 85 -3.05 16.84 18.70
N LEU A 86 -1.82 16.95 18.20
CA LEU A 86 -0.94 18.10 18.49
C LEU A 86 -1.49 19.41 17.95
N ALA A 87 -2.10 19.38 16.77
CA ALA A 87 -2.70 20.55 16.12
C ALA A 87 -4.11 20.88 16.65
N GLY A 88 -4.73 20.00 17.44
CA GLY A 88 -6.09 20.19 17.94
C GLY A 88 -7.17 20.09 16.86
N ILE A 89 -6.94 19.32 15.79
CA ILE A 89 -7.88 19.15 14.68
C ILE A 89 -8.36 17.70 14.57
N PRO A 90 -9.54 17.43 13.99
CA PRO A 90 -10.00 16.07 13.75
C PRO A 90 -9.08 15.32 12.78
N CYS A 91 -8.90 14.02 13.06
CA CYS A 91 -8.31 13.03 12.17
C CYS A 91 -9.38 12.04 11.75
N TRP A 92 -9.66 11.97 10.46
CA TRP A 92 -10.50 10.95 9.85
C TRP A 92 -9.62 9.97 9.07
N ALA A 93 -10.12 8.77 8.82
CA ALA A 93 -9.43 7.84 7.94
C ALA A 93 -10.35 6.98 7.08
N LEU A 94 -9.92 6.78 5.84
CA LEU A 94 -10.45 5.74 4.97
C LEU A 94 -9.55 4.51 5.09
N ARG A 95 -10.12 3.37 5.50
CA ARG A 95 -9.40 2.10 5.64
C ARG A 95 -9.91 1.13 4.60
N ARG A 96 -9.05 0.79 3.65
CA ARG A 96 -9.37 -0.21 2.64
C ARG A 96 -9.55 -1.59 3.28
N THR A 97 -10.65 -2.26 2.95
CA THR A 97 -10.96 -3.62 3.41
C THR A 97 -9.86 -4.62 3.04
N ALA A 98 -9.67 -5.65 3.85
CA ALA A 98 -8.72 -6.72 3.56
C ALA A 98 -9.36 -7.74 2.63
N TRP A 99 -8.58 -8.29 1.69
CA TRP A 99 -9.00 -9.50 1.00
C TRP A 99 -9.18 -10.63 2.02
N GLN A 100 -10.10 -11.53 1.73
CA GLN A 100 -10.38 -12.72 2.55
C GLN A 100 -10.01 -13.96 1.73
N ALA A 101 -9.37 -14.94 2.37
CA ALA A 101 -9.13 -16.23 1.75
C ALA A 101 -10.47 -16.93 1.50
N GLY A 102 -10.65 -17.45 0.28
CA GLY A 102 -11.81 -18.24 -0.12
C GLY A 102 -11.48 -19.73 -0.24
N PRO A 103 -12.47 -20.54 -0.65
CA PRO A 103 -12.23 -21.95 -0.98
C PRO A 103 -11.10 -22.11 -2.02
N GLY A 104 -10.15 -22.99 -1.74
CA GLY A 104 -9.00 -23.27 -2.62
C GLY A 104 -7.78 -22.37 -2.39
N ASP A 105 -7.88 -21.34 -1.56
CA ASP A 105 -6.72 -20.54 -1.16
C ASP A 105 -5.89 -21.26 -0.08
N ASP A 106 -4.57 -21.36 -0.29
CA ASP A 106 -3.59 -21.76 0.74
C ASP A 106 -2.83 -20.52 1.24
N TRP A 107 -3.54 -19.68 2.00
CA TRP A 107 -2.93 -18.49 2.59
C TRP A 107 -2.30 -18.83 3.94
N ARG A 108 -1.03 -18.43 4.10
CA ARG A 108 -0.25 -18.62 5.31
C ARG A 108 0.19 -17.23 5.77
N GLU A 109 -0.42 -16.76 6.86
CA GLU A 109 -0.06 -15.47 7.43
C GLU A 109 1.34 -15.53 8.05
N VAL A 110 2.15 -14.50 7.81
CA VAL A 110 3.46 -14.29 8.45
C VAL A 110 3.51 -12.89 9.05
N ALA A 111 4.01 -12.76 10.28
CA ALA A 111 3.96 -11.51 11.04
C ALA A 111 5.02 -10.50 10.59
N ASP A 112 6.20 -10.97 10.19
CA ASP A 112 7.34 -10.15 9.85
C ASP A 112 8.29 -10.84 8.85
N TRP A 113 9.42 -10.18 8.57
CA TRP A 113 10.43 -10.70 7.66
C TRP A 113 11.11 -11.98 8.16
N SER A 114 11.30 -12.13 9.48
CA SER A 114 11.96 -13.31 10.05
C SER A 114 11.10 -14.56 9.89
N GLU A 115 9.79 -14.42 10.16
CA GLU A 115 8.83 -15.50 9.93
C GLU A 115 8.69 -15.81 8.44
N LEU A 116 8.65 -14.77 7.58
CA LEU A 116 8.66 -14.94 6.13
C LEU A 116 9.88 -15.73 5.64
N ALA A 117 11.09 -15.37 6.08
CA ALA A 117 12.33 -16.06 5.69
C ALA A 117 12.32 -17.54 6.09
N THR A 118 11.76 -17.85 7.26
CA THR A 118 11.58 -19.23 7.73
C THR A 118 10.56 -19.98 6.87
N ALA A 119 9.40 -19.38 6.60
CA ALA A 119 8.35 -19.95 5.77
C ALA A 119 8.78 -20.16 4.31
N LEU A 120 9.78 -19.40 3.83
CA LEU A 120 10.32 -19.51 2.48
C LEU A 120 11.20 -20.73 2.26
N LEU A 121 11.79 -21.32 3.31
CA LEU A 121 12.78 -22.41 3.21
C LEU A 121 12.43 -23.58 2.27
N PRO A 122 11.18 -24.09 2.19
CA PRO A 122 10.87 -25.24 1.34
C PRO A 122 10.69 -24.89 -0.16
N PHE A 123 10.63 -23.60 -0.51
CA PHE A 123 10.32 -23.14 -1.87
C PHE A 123 11.59 -22.81 -2.66
N LYS A 124 11.50 -22.85 -3.99
CA LYS A 124 12.62 -22.63 -4.92
C LYS A 124 12.45 -21.37 -5.76
N ARG A 125 11.21 -21.00 -6.09
CA ARG A 125 10.88 -19.96 -7.07
C ARG A 125 9.84 -18.97 -6.54
N PRO A 126 10.16 -18.24 -5.45
CA PRO A 126 9.23 -17.29 -4.86
C PRO A 126 9.01 -16.06 -5.75
N LEU A 127 7.75 -15.61 -5.82
CA LEU A 127 7.37 -14.31 -6.39
C LEU A 127 7.09 -13.30 -5.26
N PHE A 128 7.98 -12.33 -5.09
CA PHE A 128 7.81 -11.24 -4.16
C PHE A 128 7.03 -10.08 -4.78
N THR A 129 5.91 -9.71 -4.16
CA THR A 129 5.09 -8.55 -4.55
C THR A 129 5.05 -7.46 -3.46
N LEU A 130 6.17 -7.32 -2.74
CA LEU A 130 6.32 -6.43 -1.58
C LEU A 130 6.90 -5.05 -1.93
N GLY A 131 7.09 -4.74 -3.22
CA GLY A 131 7.86 -3.58 -3.66
C GLY A 131 9.35 -3.85 -3.49
N ARG A 132 10.15 -2.82 -3.17
CA ARG A 132 11.62 -2.93 -3.05
C ARG A 132 12.14 -3.55 -1.74
N GLU A 133 11.27 -3.87 -0.81
CA GLU A 133 11.62 -4.37 0.53
C GLU A 133 12.54 -5.61 0.50
N PRO A 134 12.32 -6.64 -0.34
CA PRO A 134 13.21 -7.80 -0.43
C PRO A 134 14.67 -7.47 -0.82
N LEU A 135 14.90 -6.36 -1.54
CA LEU A 135 16.26 -5.93 -1.90
C LEU A 135 17.09 -5.50 -0.67
N GLN A 136 16.45 -5.25 0.47
CA GLN A 136 17.12 -4.90 1.73
C GLN A 136 17.53 -6.14 2.54
N HIS A 137 17.08 -7.33 2.12
CA HIS A 137 17.18 -8.58 2.87
C HIS A 137 17.83 -9.71 2.05
N LEU A 138 18.69 -9.36 1.09
CA LEU A 138 19.28 -10.31 0.14
C LEU A 138 20.00 -11.49 0.82
N HIS A 139 20.61 -11.24 1.99
CA HIS A 139 21.35 -12.24 2.76
C HIS A 139 20.45 -13.22 3.51
N GLU A 140 19.16 -12.88 3.69
CA GLU A 140 18.18 -13.68 4.43
C GLU A 140 17.35 -14.57 3.48
N ILE A 141 17.40 -14.33 2.17
CA ILE A 141 16.74 -15.16 1.16
C ILE A 141 17.53 -16.46 0.97
N PRO A 142 16.92 -17.64 1.14
CA PRO A 142 17.60 -18.93 1.07
C PRO A 142 18.49 -19.09 -0.18
N PRO A 143 19.75 -19.56 -0.03
CA PRO A 143 20.75 -19.54 -1.10
C PRO A 143 20.38 -20.39 -2.33
N HIS A 144 19.54 -21.40 -2.14
CA HIS A 144 19.10 -22.32 -3.20
C HIS A 144 17.96 -21.77 -4.08
N GLN A 145 17.42 -20.60 -3.75
CA GLN A 145 16.29 -20.00 -4.46
C GLN A 145 16.72 -19.16 -5.65
N PHE A 146 15.90 -19.22 -6.70
CA PHE A 146 15.88 -18.24 -7.78
C PHE A 146 14.55 -17.50 -7.69
N TRP A 147 14.58 -16.22 -7.33
CA TRP A 147 13.40 -15.48 -6.93
C TRP A 147 13.08 -14.36 -7.92
N THR A 148 11.80 -14.01 -7.99
CA THR A 148 11.31 -12.88 -8.78
C THR A 148 10.81 -11.79 -7.88
N LEU A 149 11.21 -10.55 -8.14
CA LEU A 149 10.72 -9.37 -7.47
C LEU A 149 9.86 -8.55 -8.41
N ARG A 150 8.65 -8.16 -7.99
CA ARG A 150 7.88 -7.11 -8.65
C ARG A 150 7.91 -5.82 -7.82
N ALA A 151 8.41 -4.76 -8.43
CA ALA A 151 8.47 -3.41 -7.86
C ALA A 151 7.89 -2.38 -8.84
N LEU A 152 7.65 -1.15 -8.36
CA LEU A 152 7.05 -0.07 -9.17
C LEU A 152 7.97 0.41 -10.31
N ASP A 153 9.27 0.41 -10.04
CA ASP A 153 10.32 0.84 -10.95
C ASP A 153 11.26 -0.34 -11.20
N ASP A 154 12.09 -0.22 -12.22
CA ASP A 154 13.11 -1.21 -12.52
C ASP A 154 14.29 -1.11 -11.54
N TYR A 155 14.85 -2.25 -11.17
CA TYR A 155 16.03 -2.35 -10.32
C TYR A 155 16.97 -3.43 -10.88
N PRO A 156 18.28 -3.31 -10.65
CA PRO A 156 19.20 -4.36 -11.04
C PRO A 156 18.85 -5.67 -10.33
N GLY A 157 18.67 -6.73 -11.11
CA GLY A 157 18.65 -8.10 -10.61
C GLY A 157 20.02 -8.55 -10.11
N ASN A 158 20.11 -9.82 -9.75
CA ASN A 158 21.38 -10.49 -9.43
C ASN A 158 21.34 -11.93 -9.94
N GLU A 159 22.41 -12.71 -9.71
CA GLU A 159 22.54 -14.09 -10.19
C GLU A 159 21.37 -15.02 -9.78
N ARG A 160 20.62 -14.64 -8.74
CA ARG A 160 19.50 -15.41 -8.18
C ARG A 160 18.18 -14.65 -8.23
N CYS A 161 18.15 -13.44 -8.79
CA CYS A 161 17.00 -12.54 -8.74
C CYS A 161 16.74 -11.87 -10.07
N GLU A 162 15.51 -11.99 -10.54
CA GLU A 162 14.99 -11.15 -11.61
C GLU A 162 14.02 -10.12 -11.03
N VAL A 163 14.16 -8.87 -11.47
CA VAL A 163 13.25 -7.79 -11.09
C VAL A 163 12.33 -7.46 -12.26
N ILE A 164 11.05 -7.22 -11.95
CA ILE A 164 10.03 -6.71 -12.85
C ILE A 164 9.64 -5.34 -12.34
N GLY A 165 10.01 -4.30 -13.09
CA GLY A 165 9.46 -2.95 -12.93
C GLY A 165 8.10 -2.86 -13.59
N ALA A 166 7.02 -2.91 -12.80
CA ALA A 166 5.66 -2.85 -13.33
C ALA A 166 4.68 -2.17 -12.36
N ARG A 167 3.68 -1.52 -12.94
CA ARG A 167 2.61 -0.84 -12.21
C ARG A 167 1.27 -1.40 -12.66
N GLY A 168 0.38 -1.63 -11.69
CA GLY A 168 -0.96 -2.11 -11.99
C GLY A 168 -1.83 -1.07 -12.72
N PRO A 169 -3.06 -1.45 -13.10
CA PRO A 169 -3.70 -2.73 -12.78
C PRO A 169 -3.06 -3.91 -13.51
N PHE A 170 -2.95 -5.04 -12.84
CA PHE A 170 -2.47 -6.29 -13.42
C PHE A 170 -3.65 -7.10 -13.94
N MET A 171 -3.52 -7.67 -15.13
CA MET A 171 -4.56 -8.52 -15.71
C MET A 171 -4.34 -9.98 -15.32
N LEU A 172 -5.44 -10.72 -15.18
CA LEU A 172 -5.38 -12.13 -14.79
C LEU A 172 -4.54 -12.98 -15.74
N GLU A 173 -4.69 -12.78 -17.06
CA GLU A 173 -3.95 -13.55 -18.05
C GLU A 173 -2.45 -13.26 -18.03
N ASP A 174 -2.06 -11.99 -17.81
CA ASP A 174 -0.66 -11.61 -17.67
C ASP A 174 -0.03 -12.24 -16.42
N GLU A 175 -0.79 -12.33 -15.31
CA GLU A 175 -0.34 -13.03 -14.10
C GLU A 175 -0.19 -14.54 -14.34
N ARG A 176 -1.10 -15.18 -15.09
CA ARG A 176 -0.96 -16.62 -15.44
C ARG A 176 0.32 -16.86 -16.21
N GLN A 177 0.55 -16.06 -17.25
CA GLN A 177 1.76 -16.13 -18.06
C GLN A 177 3.02 -15.93 -17.21
N LEU A 178 3.01 -14.95 -16.30
CA LEU A 178 4.11 -14.69 -15.38
C LEU A 178 4.41 -15.90 -14.49
N PHE A 179 3.39 -16.49 -13.87
CA PHE A 179 3.53 -17.64 -12.98
C PHE A 179 4.09 -18.85 -13.72
N GLU A 180 3.58 -19.13 -14.92
CA GLU A 180 4.02 -20.25 -15.75
C GLU A 180 5.47 -20.07 -16.23
N GLN A 181 5.78 -18.94 -16.87
CA GLN A 181 7.11 -18.67 -17.44
C GLN A 181 8.20 -18.72 -16.38
N ARG A 182 7.91 -18.17 -15.20
CA ARG A 182 8.86 -18.12 -14.09
C ARG A 182 8.77 -19.31 -13.17
N ARG A 183 7.84 -20.24 -13.42
CA ARG A 183 7.60 -21.46 -12.62
C ARG A 183 7.46 -21.14 -11.14
N ILE A 184 6.65 -20.14 -10.82
CA ILE A 184 6.46 -19.67 -9.45
C ILE A 184 5.87 -20.79 -8.61
N ASP A 185 6.45 -21.04 -7.43
CA ASP A 185 6.01 -22.10 -6.51
C ASP A 185 5.48 -21.57 -5.17
N VAL A 186 5.61 -20.27 -4.93
CA VAL A 186 5.01 -19.55 -3.80
C VAL A 186 4.86 -18.06 -4.13
N LEU A 187 3.72 -17.47 -3.75
CA LEU A 187 3.50 -16.03 -3.84
C LEU A 187 3.71 -15.38 -2.48
N ILE A 188 4.39 -14.24 -2.46
CA ILE A 188 4.58 -13.43 -1.25
C ILE A 188 3.88 -12.09 -1.48
N SER A 189 2.97 -11.72 -0.58
CA SER A 189 2.19 -10.49 -0.75
C SER A 189 1.80 -9.78 0.53
N LYS A 190 1.55 -8.48 0.39
CA LYS A 190 0.81 -7.67 1.37
C LYS A 190 -0.68 -7.84 1.09
N ASN A 191 -1.50 -8.01 2.12
CA ASN A 191 -2.95 -7.98 1.98
C ASN A 191 -3.40 -6.54 1.71
N SER A 192 -3.21 -6.05 0.48
CA SER A 192 -3.46 -4.66 0.12
C SER A 192 -4.94 -4.33 0.00
N GLY A 193 -5.80 -5.34 -0.25
CA GLY A 193 -7.23 -5.16 -0.54
C GLY A 193 -7.55 -4.51 -1.88
N SER A 194 -6.56 -4.33 -2.77
CA SER A 194 -6.72 -3.60 -4.04
C SER A 194 -7.06 -4.54 -5.19
N SER A 195 -8.25 -4.41 -5.77
CA SER A 195 -8.65 -5.18 -6.97
C SER A 195 -7.63 -5.10 -8.12
N SER A 196 -6.95 -3.97 -8.30
CA SER A 196 -5.89 -3.78 -9.30
C SER A 196 -4.68 -4.70 -9.14
N THR A 197 -4.52 -5.34 -7.98
CA THR A 197 -3.39 -6.24 -7.69
C THR A 197 -3.83 -7.63 -7.27
N GLU A 198 -5.14 -7.86 -7.16
CA GLU A 198 -5.74 -9.12 -6.73
C GLU A 198 -5.48 -10.31 -7.68
N PRO A 199 -5.37 -10.14 -9.01
CA PRO A 199 -5.30 -11.29 -9.93
C PRO A 199 -4.19 -12.30 -9.66
N LYS A 200 -3.06 -11.89 -9.05
CA LYS A 200 -2.01 -12.81 -8.60
C LYS A 200 -2.48 -13.85 -7.58
N LEU A 201 -3.45 -13.49 -6.74
CA LEU A 201 -4.07 -14.36 -5.75
C LEU A 201 -4.98 -15.37 -6.44
N ASP A 202 -5.71 -14.93 -7.48
CA ASP A 202 -6.54 -15.81 -8.29
C ASP A 202 -5.70 -16.86 -9.02
N VAL A 203 -4.56 -16.46 -9.60
CA VAL A 203 -3.61 -17.41 -10.22
C VAL A 203 -3.03 -18.36 -9.17
N ALA A 204 -2.62 -17.85 -8.00
CA ALA A 204 -2.14 -18.74 -6.94
C ALA A 204 -3.19 -19.79 -6.55
N ARG A 205 -4.47 -19.41 -6.44
CA ARG A 205 -5.59 -20.31 -6.20
C ARG A 205 -5.79 -21.33 -7.32
N GLU A 206 -5.79 -20.89 -8.58
CA GLU A 206 -5.94 -21.76 -9.77
C GLU A 206 -4.87 -22.86 -9.82
N HIS A 207 -3.64 -22.53 -9.41
CA HIS A 207 -2.52 -23.46 -9.40
C HIS A 207 -2.34 -24.22 -8.07
N GLY A 208 -3.19 -23.97 -7.06
CA GLY A 208 -3.05 -24.54 -5.72
C GLY A 208 -1.74 -24.17 -5.03
N LEU A 209 -1.21 -22.97 -5.32
CA LEU A 209 0.05 -22.49 -4.78
C LEU A 209 -0.15 -21.79 -3.43
N PRO A 210 0.78 -21.95 -2.49
CA PRO A 210 0.76 -21.23 -1.24
C PRO A 210 0.98 -19.74 -1.45
N VAL A 211 0.29 -18.94 -0.65
CA VAL A 211 0.47 -17.50 -0.56
C VAL A 211 0.93 -17.14 0.85
N LEU A 212 2.18 -16.70 0.97
CA LEU A 212 2.70 -16.11 2.20
C LEU A 212 2.20 -14.65 2.27
N ILE A 213 1.18 -14.43 3.10
CA ILE A 213 0.56 -13.12 3.28
C ILE A 213 1.17 -12.46 4.51
N LEU A 214 1.79 -11.29 4.35
CA LEU A 214 2.22 -10.50 5.48
C LEU A 214 1.01 -10.04 6.29
N LYS A 215 1.06 -10.16 7.61
CA LYS A 215 0.05 -9.61 8.51
C LYS A 215 -0.07 -8.10 8.33
N ARG A 216 -1.31 -7.58 8.33
CA ARG A 216 -1.51 -6.12 8.34
C ARG A 216 -1.03 -5.54 9.66
N PRO A 217 -0.30 -4.40 9.64
CA PRO A 217 0.09 -3.74 10.88
C PRO A 217 -1.15 -3.17 11.59
N GLN A 218 -1.04 -2.97 12.90
CA GLN A 218 -2.02 -2.20 13.64
C GLN A 218 -1.96 -0.74 13.19
N LEU A 219 -3.13 -0.14 12.97
CA LEU A 219 -3.28 1.28 12.65
C LEU A 219 -3.84 2.02 13.86
N PRO A 220 -3.56 3.33 14.02
CA PRO A 220 -4.04 4.09 15.16
C PRO A 220 -5.56 4.32 15.09
N ASP A 221 -6.17 4.51 16.26
CA ASP A 221 -7.51 5.05 16.36
C ASP A 221 -7.56 6.49 15.85
N VAL A 222 -8.69 6.83 15.22
CA VAL A 222 -8.98 8.15 14.65
C VAL A 222 -10.41 8.54 15.01
N ASP A 223 -10.75 9.82 14.85
CA ASP A 223 -12.05 10.35 15.27
C ASP A 223 -13.22 9.82 14.42
N ARG A 224 -12.95 9.45 13.16
CA ARG A 224 -13.95 8.83 12.27
C ARG A 224 -13.30 7.89 11.26
N LEU A 225 -13.91 6.73 11.06
CA LEU A 225 -13.50 5.70 10.11
C LEU A 225 -14.50 5.56 8.97
N PHE A 226 -13.97 5.31 7.77
CA PHE A 226 -14.72 5.04 6.54
C PHE A 226 -14.15 3.81 5.84
N TRP A 227 -14.99 3.16 5.04
CA TRP A 227 -14.65 1.95 4.28
C TRP A 227 -14.83 2.14 2.76
N GLY A 228 -15.52 3.20 2.34
CA GLY A 228 -15.75 3.56 0.94
C GLY A 228 -15.45 5.03 0.62
N VAL A 229 -15.12 5.30 -0.65
CA VAL A 229 -14.93 6.67 -1.15
C VAL A 229 -16.22 7.48 -1.02
N ASP A 230 -17.36 6.88 -1.37
CA ASP A 230 -18.67 7.56 -1.34
C ASP A 230 -19.03 8.02 0.08
N GLU A 231 -18.78 7.18 1.10
CA GLU A 231 -19.01 7.55 2.51
C GLU A 231 -18.17 8.77 2.94
N VAL A 232 -16.95 8.88 2.40
CA VAL A 232 -16.06 10.03 2.66
C VAL A 232 -16.60 11.27 1.96
N LEU A 233 -16.98 11.17 0.68
CA LEU A 233 -17.49 12.31 -0.08
C LEU A 233 -18.78 12.87 0.53
N GLU A 234 -19.68 11.99 0.96
CA GLU A 234 -20.93 12.36 1.63
C GLU A 234 -20.63 13.09 2.94
N ALA A 235 -19.71 12.56 3.74
CA ALA A 235 -19.29 13.18 4.99
C ALA A 235 -18.59 14.53 4.81
N LEU A 236 -17.98 14.77 3.65
CA LEU A 236 -17.35 16.04 3.29
C LEU A 236 -18.31 17.01 2.59
N GLY A 237 -19.50 16.56 2.19
CA GLY A 237 -20.46 17.34 1.39
C GLY A 237 -19.97 17.60 -0.03
N LEU A 238 -19.28 16.62 -0.64
CA LEU A 238 -18.65 16.72 -1.97
C LEU A 238 -19.30 15.80 -3.02
N ASP A 239 -20.51 15.30 -2.76
CA ASP A 239 -21.25 14.37 -3.63
C ASP A 239 -21.61 14.95 -5.01
#